data_AF-A0A929CB22-F1
#
_entry.id   AF-A0A929CB22-F1
#
_cell.length_a   1.000
_cell.length_b   1.000
_cell.length_c   1.000
_cell.angle_alpha   90.00
_cell.angle_beta   90.00
_cell.angle_gamma   90.00
#
_symmetry.space_group_name_H-M   'P 1'
#
loop_
_entity.id
_entity.type
_entity.pdbx_description
1 polymer ?
#
loop_
_entity_poly.entity_id
_entity_poly.type
_entity_poly.pdbx_seq_one_letter_code
_entity_poly.pdbx_strand_id
1 'polypeptide(L)'
;MRLRGGTMRVGIAGISHESNSFSSQPTTLERFKEGGTFRGEEIIAQYRGSHSKVDGYLAGAEQFGYIAVPLYVANAMPMGPLTSDTFEALVSEMLEAIRSAGHLDGLFLYIHGAMVSQEYPDGDGEICARVRQLLGP
;
A
#
# COMPACT_ATOMS: atom_id res chain seq x y z
N MET A 1 22.61 16.10 -5.30
CA MET A 1 21.39 16.08 -4.46
C MET A 1 21.85 16.03 -3.01
N ARG A 2 21.89 17.18 -2.32
CA ARG A 2 22.31 17.23 -0.90
C ARG A 2 21.09 16.92 -0.04
N LEU A 3 21.11 15.79 0.66
CA LEU A 3 20.16 15.51 1.73
C LEU A 3 20.28 16.63 2.76
N ARG A 4 19.21 17.40 2.97
CA ARG A 4 19.14 18.41 4.04
C ARG A 4 19.34 17.67 5.37
N GLY A 5 20.08 18.27 6.31
CA GLY A 5 20.51 17.65 7.57
C GLY A 5 19.40 17.38 8.60
N GLY A 6 18.27 16.79 8.19
CA GLY A 6 17.20 16.29 9.04
C GLY A 6 16.90 14.82 8.77
N THR A 7 16.30 14.15 9.75
CA THR A 7 15.90 12.73 9.64
C THR A 7 14.80 12.57 8.58
N MET A 8 15.05 11.76 7.55
CA MET A 8 14.10 11.52 6.45
C MET A 8 12.83 10.84 6.96
N ARG A 9 11.66 11.26 6.47
CA ARG A 9 10.36 10.66 6.75
C ARG A 9 9.88 9.85 5.55
N VAL A 10 9.66 8.55 5.71
CA VAL A 10 9.21 7.66 4.64
C VAL A 10 7.87 7.05 5.01
N GLY A 11 6.86 7.32 4.18
CA GLY A 11 5.53 6.74 4.36
C GLY A 11 5.51 5.25 4.00
N ILE A 12 4.66 4.47 4.65
CA ILE A 12 4.36 3.08 4.27
C ILE A 12 2.88 2.99 3.96
N ALA A 13 2.55 2.78 2.69
CA ALA A 13 1.18 2.63 2.23
C ALA A 13 1.10 1.63 1.08
N GLY A 14 -0.05 0.98 0.87
CA GLY A 14 -0.26 0.16 -0.32
C GLY A 14 -1.38 -0.86 -0.19
N ILE A 15 -1.68 -1.49 -1.32
CA ILE A 15 -2.67 -2.55 -1.45
C ILE A 15 -1.98 -3.70 -2.19
N SER A 16 -1.96 -4.89 -1.58
CA SER A 16 -1.35 -6.07 -2.18
C SER A 16 -2.42 -7.14 -2.40
N HIS A 17 -2.55 -7.57 -3.66
CA HIS A 17 -3.42 -8.67 -4.05
C HIS A 17 -2.91 -9.29 -5.36
N GLU A 18 -3.04 -10.61 -5.47
CA GLU A 18 -2.78 -11.34 -6.70
C GLU A 18 -4.10 -11.79 -7.32
N SER A 19 -4.35 -11.40 -8.57
CA SER A 19 -5.58 -11.77 -9.26
C SER A 19 -5.38 -12.95 -10.20
N ASN A 20 -6.33 -13.89 -10.14
CA ASN A 20 -6.54 -14.92 -11.14
C ASN A 20 -7.78 -14.56 -11.98
N SER A 21 -7.58 -14.04 -13.19
CA SER A 21 -8.67 -13.60 -14.08
C SER A 21 -9.62 -14.73 -14.52
N PHE A 22 -9.28 -16.00 -14.30
CA PHE A 22 -10.17 -17.13 -14.57
C PHE A 22 -11.06 -17.50 -13.38
N SER A 23 -10.84 -16.90 -12.21
CA SER A 23 -11.71 -17.10 -11.05
C SER A 23 -13.06 -16.44 -11.28
N SER A 24 -14.14 -17.19 -11.04
CA SER A 24 -15.51 -16.67 -11.09
C SER A 24 -15.91 -15.84 -9.87
N GLN A 25 -15.11 -15.88 -8.80
CA GLN A 25 -15.35 -15.11 -7.59
C GLN A 25 -14.54 -13.81 -7.62
N PRO A 26 -15.18 -12.63 -7.70
CA PRO A 26 -14.47 -11.36 -7.62
C PRO A 26 -13.96 -11.10 -6.21
N THR A 27 -12.91 -10.29 -6.11
CA THR A 27 -12.39 -9.83 -4.82
C THR A 27 -13.16 -8.60 -4.36
N THR A 28 -13.83 -8.72 -3.22
CA THR A 28 -14.62 -7.64 -2.62
C THR A 28 -13.90 -7.03 -1.42
N LEU A 29 -14.36 -5.88 -0.95
CA LEU A 29 -13.84 -5.23 0.25
C LEU A 29 -13.86 -6.16 1.48
N GLU A 30 -14.82 -7.08 1.56
CA GLU A 30 -14.89 -8.05 2.66
C GLU A 30 -13.66 -8.98 2.67
N ARG A 31 -13.14 -9.37 1.50
CA ARG A 31 -11.91 -10.18 1.40
C ARG A 31 -10.68 -9.45 1.93
N PHE A 32 -10.64 -8.12 1.81
CA PHE A 32 -9.58 -7.30 2.39
C PHE A 32 -9.74 -7.11 3.90
N LYS A 33 -10.96 -7.15 4.43
CA LYS A 33 -11.17 -7.20 5.88
C LYS A 33 -10.71 -8.53 6.46
N GLU A 34 -10.99 -9.64 5.76
CA GLU A 34 -10.53 -10.99 6.14
C GLU A 34 -9.00 -11.12 6.05
N GLY A 35 -8.39 -10.62 4.97
CA GLY A 35 -6.95 -10.72 4.73
C GLY A 35 -6.10 -9.70 5.50
N GLY A 36 -6.72 -8.61 5.96
CA GLY A 36 -6.11 -7.60 6.81
C GLY A 36 -6.02 -6.23 6.15
N THR A 37 -6.66 -5.24 6.78
CA THR A 37 -6.55 -3.82 6.44
C THR A 37 -6.16 -3.05 7.70
N PHE A 38 -4.93 -2.54 7.73
CA PHE A 38 -4.30 -1.96 8.92
C PHE A 38 -3.95 -0.49 8.68
N ARG A 39 -4.12 0.34 9.71
CA ARG A 39 -3.91 1.78 9.67
C ARG A 39 -2.92 2.20 10.76
N GLY A 40 -2.02 3.13 10.41
CA GLY A 40 -1.08 3.68 11.39
C GLY A 40 -0.29 2.59 12.13
N GLU A 41 -0.22 2.70 13.45
CA GLU A 41 0.53 1.78 14.32
C GLU A 41 0.08 0.31 14.25
N GLU A 42 -1.14 0.03 13.79
CA GLU A 42 -1.60 -1.35 13.55
C GLU A 42 -0.71 -2.08 12.53
N ILE A 43 -0.14 -1.34 11.58
CA ILE A 43 0.79 -1.87 10.57
C ILE A 43 2.07 -2.36 11.26
N ILE A 44 2.58 -1.64 12.24
CA ILE A 44 3.78 -2.05 12.98
C ILE A 44 3.49 -3.28 13.82
N ALA A 45 2.36 -3.27 14.54
CA ALA A 45 1.94 -4.40 15.37
C ALA A 45 1.76 -5.69 14.55
N GLN A 46 1.22 -5.57 13.33
CA GLN A 46 0.98 -6.71 12.45
C GLN A 46 2.25 -7.22 11.76
N TYR A 47 3.11 -6.32 11.27
CA TYR A 47 4.15 -6.71 10.32
C TYR A 47 5.56 -6.76 10.89
N ARG A 48 5.85 -6.17 12.06
CA ARG A 48 7.20 -6.21 12.63
C ARG A 48 7.60 -7.65 12.98
N GLY A 49 8.71 -8.13 12.42
CA GLY A 49 9.20 -9.50 12.57
C GLY A 49 8.44 -10.55 11.74
N SER A 50 7.58 -10.12 10.80
CA SER A 50 6.80 -11.04 9.95
C SER A 50 7.58 -11.60 8.75
N HIS A 51 8.79 -11.08 8.47
CA HIS A 51 9.54 -11.37 7.24
C HIS A 51 8.80 -11.04 5.94
N SER A 52 7.79 -10.16 6.02
CA SER A 52 7.07 -9.63 4.85
C SER A 52 7.81 -8.46 4.19
N LYS A 53 7.29 -7.98 3.04
CA LYS A 53 7.76 -6.73 2.41
C LYS A 53 7.67 -5.54 3.37
N VAL A 54 6.58 -5.45 4.14
CA VAL A 54 6.36 -4.36 5.09
C VAL A 54 7.36 -4.43 6.25
N ASP A 55 7.70 -5.63 6.74
CA ASP A 55 8.77 -5.81 7.72
C ASP A 55 10.12 -5.33 7.17
N GLY A 56 10.42 -5.67 5.91
CA GLY A 56 11.60 -5.17 5.22
C GLY A 56 11.64 -3.64 5.10
N TYR A 57 10.49 -2.98 4.89
CA TYR A 57 10.40 -1.52 4.88
C TYR A 57 10.70 -0.92 6.26
N LEU A 58 10.15 -1.50 7.32
CA LEU A 58 10.38 -1.07 8.70
C LEU A 58 11.85 -1.26 9.10
N ALA A 59 12.41 -2.45 8.85
CA ALA A 59 13.80 -2.77 9.14
C ALA A 59 14.78 -1.89 8.35
N GLY A 60 14.49 -1.64 7.06
CA GLY A 60 15.27 -0.74 6.23
C GLY A 60 15.24 0.70 6.74
N ALA A 61 14.07 1.21 7.10
CA ALA A 61 13.95 2.55 7.68
C ALA A 61 14.79 2.68 8.97
N GLU A 62 14.73 1.69 9.86
CA GLU A 62 15.55 1.65 11.08
C GLU A 62 17.06 1.60 10.76
N GLN A 63 17.47 0.71 9.85
CA GLN A 63 18.86 0.54 9.45
C GLN A 63 19.49 1.84 8.90
N PHE A 64 18.72 2.63 8.13
CA PHE A 64 19.20 3.87 7.52
C PHE A 64 18.86 5.12 8.35
N GLY A 65 18.28 4.95 9.55
CA GLY A 65 17.94 6.07 10.44
C GLY A 65 16.83 6.96 9.89
N TYR A 66 15.88 6.40 9.14
CA TYR A 66 14.68 7.10 8.68
C TYR A 66 13.53 6.96 9.69
N ILE A 67 12.62 7.94 9.69
CA ILE A 67 11.34 7.86 10.39
C ILE A 67 10.35 7.15 9.47
N ALA A 68 10.02 5.90 9.79
CA ALA A 68 8.90 5.20 9.17
C ALA A 68 7.57 5.83 9.62
N VAL A 69 6.73 6.21 8.66
CA VAL A 69 5.39 6.76 8.90
C VAL A 69 4.37 5.74 8.37
N PRO A 70 3.83 4.85 9.22
CA PRO A 70 2.84 3.89 8.76
C PRO A 70 1.50 4.59 8.48
N LEU A 71 0.90 4.31 7.32
CA LEU A 71 -0.31 5.00 6.86
C LEU A 71 -1.47 4.02 6.67
N TYR A 72 -1.39 3.20 5.62
CA TYR A 72 -2.47 2.32 5.21
C TYR A 72 -1.93 1.10 4.45
N VAL A 73 -2.18 -0.10 4.96
CA VAL A 73 -1.83 -1.34 4.25
C VAL A 73 -3.05 -2.25 4.19
N ALA A 74 -3.43 -2.65 2.98
CA ALA A 74 -4.49 -3.61 2.74
C ALA A 74 -3.94 -4.84 2.00
N ASN A 75 -4.36 -6.04 2.42
CA ASN A 75 -3.98 -7.29 1.80
C ASN A 75 -5.19 -8.23 1.69
N ALA A 76 -5.30 -8.93 0.56
CA ALA A 76 -6.28 -10.00 0.37
C ALA A 76 -5.59 -11.21 -0.25
N MET A 77 -6.01 -12.41 0.18
CA MET A 77 -5.56 -13.67 -0.42
C MET A 77 -5.85 -13.72 -1.92
N PRO A 78 -5.08 -14.49 -2.72
CA PRO A 78 -5.30 -14.59 -4.16
C PRO A 78 -6.72 -15.05 -4.51
N MET A 79 -7.35 -14.36 -5.46
CA MET A 79 -8.75 -14.56 -5.86
C MET A 79 -8.98 -13.93 -7.25
N GLY A 80 -10.22 -13.77 -7.72
CA GLY A 80 -10.52 -13.08 -8.98
C GLY A 80 -10.25 -11.57 -8.93
N PRO A 81 -10.47 -10.87 -10.07
CA PRO A 81 -10.31 -9.42 -10.14
C PRO A 81 -11.09 -8.69 -9.06
N LEU A 82 -10.56 -7.57 -8.59
CA LEU A 82 -11.28 -6.66 -7.69
C LEU A 82 -12.53 -6.09 -8.38
N THR A 83 -13.63 -5.96 -7.63
CA THR A 83 -14.75 -5.13 -8.10
C THR A 83 -14.31 -3.66 -8.20
N SER A 84 -14.90 -2.90 -9.14
CA SER A 84 -14.60 -1.46 -9.27
C SER A 84 -14.75 -0.72 -7.94
N ASP A 85 -15.87 -0.91 -7.25
CA ASP A 85 -16.13 -0.27 -5.95
C ASP A 85 -15.09 -0.64 -4.89
N THR A 86 -14.58 -1.87 -4.91
CA THR A 86 -13.55 -2.32 -3.95
C THR A 86 -12.23 -1.62 -4.25
N PHE A 87 -11.83 -1.58 -5.53
CA PHE A 87 -10.61 -0.89 -5.93
C PHE A 87 -10.67 0.60 -5.56
N GLU A 88 -11.75 1.28 -5.93
CA GLU A 88 -11.92 2.71 -5.66
C GLU A 88 -11.96 3.02 -4.17
N ALA A 89 -12.64 2.19 -3.35
CA ALA A 89 -12.69 2.39 -1.90
C ALA A 89 -11.30 2.28 -1.26
N LEU A 90 -10.55 1.22 -1.57
CA LEU A 90 -9.23 0.98 -1.01
C LEU A 90 -8.23 2.06 -1.45
N VAL A 91 -8.22 2.40 -2.74
CA VAL A 91 -7.30 3.40 -3.29
C VAL A 91 -7.61 4.78 -2.75
N SER A 92 -8.89 5.16 -2.66
CA SER A 92 -9.30 6.45 -2.09
C SER A 92 -8.87 6.59 -0.64
N GLU A 93 -9.08 5.56 0.19
CA GLU A 93 -8.66 5.56 1.59
C GLU A 93 -7.13 5.67 1.73
N MET A 94 -6.39 4.88 0.95
CA MET A 94 -4.93 4.92 0.92
C MET A 94 -4.40 6.31 0.53
N LEU A 95 -4.95 6.92 -0.53
CA LEU A 95 -4.54 8.25 -0.99
C LEU A 95 -4.86 9.34 0.03
N GLU A 96 -5.99 9.22 0.74
CA GLU A 96 -6.34 10.17 1.81
C GLU A 96 -5.39 10.04 3.01
N ALA A 97 -5.00 8.82 3.37
CA ALA A 97 -3.98 8.59 4.40
C ALA A 97 -2.62 9.21 4.01
N ILE A 98 -2.21 9.07 2.74
CA ILE A 98 -0.99 9.71 2.21
C ILE A 98 -1.10 11.23 2.26
N ARG A 99 -2.23 11.79 1.83
CA ARG A 99 -2.48 13.25 1.85
C ARG A 99 -2.42 13.82 3.27
N SER A 100 -2.95 13.09 4.24
CA SER A 100 -3.03 13.51 5.64
C SER A 100 -1.72 13.31 6.43
N ALA A 101 -0.71 12.65 5.84
CA ALA A 101 0.56 12.31 6.52
C ALA A 101 1.49 13.52 6.79
N GLY A 102 1.17 14.68 6.22
CA GLY A 102 2.06 15.84 6.19
C GLY A 102 3.25 15.62 5.24
N HIS A 103 4.39 16.24 5.54
CA HIS A 103 5.60 16.11 4.71
C HIS A 103 6.20 14.70 4.80
N LEU A 104 6.42 14.09 3.63
CA LEU A 104 7.13 12.84 3.42
C LEU A 104 8.27 13.08 2.43
N ASP A 105 9.44 12.53 2.72
CA ASP A 105 10.60 12.55 1.82
C ASP A 105 10.61 11.35 0.86
N GLY A 106 9.77 10.35 1.11
CA GLY A 106 9.59 9.19 0.25
C GLY A 106 8.39 8.34 0.66
N LEU A 107 8.08 7.34 -0.16
CA LEU A 107 7.00 6.38 0.08
C LEU A 107 7.47 4.97 -0.26
N PHE A 108 7.40 4.05 0.70
CA PHE A 108 7.41 2.63 0.42
C PHE A 108 6.01 2.19 0.05
N LEU A 109 5.84 1.84 -1.24
CA LEU A 109 4.57 1.43 -1.79
C LEU A 109 4.45 -0.11 -1.72
N TYR A 110 3.47 -0.60 -0.95
CA TYR A 110 3.19 -2.02 -0.78
C TYR A 110 2.22 -2.52 -1.86
N ILE A 111 2.79 -2.95 -2.99
CA ILE A 111 2.05 -3.53 -4.14
C ILE A 111 2.45 -4.99 -4.37
N HIS A 112 1.57 -5.76 -5.02
CA HIS A 112 1.88 -7.14 -5.40
C HIS A 112 2.58 -7.20 -6.76
N GLY A 113 2.04 -6.46 -7.75
CA GLY A 113 2.47 -6.47 -9.14
C GLY A 113 1.67 -7.41 -10.06
N ALA A 114 0.54 -7.93 -9.58
CA ALA A 114 -0.35 -8.82 -10.34
C ALA A 114 -1.84 -8.58 -10.02
N MET A 115 -2.17 -7.39 -9.52
CA MET A 115 -3.54 -7.00 -9.21
C MET A 115 -4.27 -6.63 -10.49
N VAL A 116 -5.44 -7.23 -10.68
CA VAL A 116 -6.40 -6.88 -11.72
C VAL A 116 -7.66 -6.37 -11.03
N SER A 117 -8.26 -5.32 -11.58
CA SER A 117 -9.62 -4.90 -11.23
C SER A 117 -10.51 -4.94 -12.46
N GLN A 118 -11.82 -4.80 -12.26
CA GLN A 118 -12.78 -4.73 -13.37
C GLN A 118 -12.54 -3.56 -14.32
N GLU A 119 -12.05 -2.42 -13.80
CA GLU A 119 -11.78 -1.21 -14.60
C GLU A 119 -10.32 -1.11 -15.06
N TYR A 120 -9.39 -1.57 -14.25
CA TYR A 120 -7.95 -1.44 -14.47
C TYR A 120 -7.31 -2.83 -14.59
N PRO A 121 -6.97 -3.28 -15.81
CA PRO A 121 -6.24 -4.53 -16.03
C PRO A 121 -4.85 -4.55 -15.38
N ASP A 122 -4.23 -3.38 -15.25
CA ASP A 122 -3.00 -3.15 -14.46
C ASP A 122 -3.36 -2.33 -13.20
N GLY A 123 -3.84 -3.01 -12.17
CA GLY A 123 -4.27 -2.37 -10.93
C GLY A 123 -3.11 -1.77 -10.14
N ASP A 124 -1.96 -2.44 -10.10
CA ASP A 124 -0.76 -1.92 -9.42
C ASP A 124 -0.21 -0.67 -10.15
N GLY A 125 -0.22 -0.67 -11.48
CA GLY A 125 0.16 0.48 -12.31
C GLY A 125 -0.75 1.68 -12.10
N GLU A 126 -2.07 1.46 -12.03
CA GLU A 126 -3.04 2.51 -11.73
C GLU A 126 -2.81 3.11 -10.33
N ILE A 127 -2.53 2.28 -9.32
CA ILE A 127 -2.15 2.75 -7.98
C ILE A 127 -0.89 3.63 -8.06
N CYS A 128 0.16 3.18 -8.77
CA CYS A 128 1.39 3.94 -8.95
C CYS A 128 1.12 5.30 -9.61
N ALA A 129 0.27 5.33 -10.65
CA ALA A 129 -0.08 6.55 -11.37
C ALA A 129 -0.78 7.57 -10.46
N ARG A 130 -1.78 7.14 -9.68
CA ARG A 130 -2.52 8.02 -8.76
C ARG A 130 -1.66 8.51 -7.60
N VAL A 131 -0.80 7.65 -7.03
CA VAL A 131 0.17 8.04 -6.00
C VAL A 131 1.14 9.09 -6.56
N ARG A 132 1.63 8.90 -7.79
CA ARG A 132 2.51 9.87 -8.45
C ARG A 132 1.81 11.20 -8.72
N GLN A 133 0.55 11.17 -9.12
CA GLN A 133 -0.26 12.37 -9.30
C GLN A 133 -0.46 13.13 -7.98
N LEU A 134 -0.63 12.43 -6.87
CA LEU A 134 -0.78 13.04 -5.54
C LEU A 134 0.53 13.66 -5.02
N LEU A 135 1.65 12.96 -5.17
CA LEU A 135 2.94 13.36 -4.58
C LEU A 135 3.80 14.27 -5.48
N GLY A 136 3.52 14.33 -6.77
CA GLY A 136 4.28 15.13 -7.73
C GLY A 136 5.59 14.46 -8.20
N PRO A 137 6.38 15.16 -9.03
CA PRO A 137 7.60 14.66 -9.67
C PRO A 137 8.77 14.40 -8.70
#